data_AF-J9QHR8-F1
#
_entry.id   AF-J9QHR8-F1
#
_cell.length_a   1.000
_cell.length_b   1.000
_cell.length_c   1.000
_cell.angle_alpha   90.00
_cell.angle_beta   90.00
_cell.angle_gamma   90.00
#
_symmetry.space_group_name_H-M   'P 1'
#
loop_
_entity.id
_entity.type
_entity.pdbx_description
1 polymer ?
#
loop_
_entity_poly.entity_id
_entity_poly.type
_entity_poly.pdbx_seq_one_letter_code
_entity_poly.pdbx_strand_id
1 'polypeptide(L)'
;MSTVYMRIAPWIRKPRLRLQSIYPRQQTASQAMSTATTLPQATMAKLQQYTACDISDALLKLKVPGAGYLADLAPYSSKPSSSSDATSPTMTTTIAPVSTILFAAKGETPAAPAPNVPKDTHWADVSEPGTFVVMKQAPGQTNAICGGIMALRMKMRRVEGIIVAGRVRDVQELRSTKLPILALGQSTVGSGGSSIPWALQVPLDINGVNVSPGDIAFQDPANGVVVIPRDKVDQVLEMLPRLTSADDKVKEDVLKGMSVYDAFQLHR
;
A
#
# COMPACT_ATOMS: atom_id res chain seq x y z
N MET A 1 15.61 -10.16 72.78
CA MET A 1 16.00 -9.13 71.80
C MET A 1 17.38 -9.49 71.26
N SER A 2 17.43 -10.20 70.14
CA SER A 2 18.68 -10.63 69.50
C SER A 2 18.64 -10.20 68.04
N THR A 3 19.47 -9.22 67.70
CA THR A 3 19.66 -8.70 66.35
C THR A 3 20.52 -9.69 65.55
N VAL A 4 19.92 -10.32 64.54
CA VAL A 4 20.63 -11.17 63.58
C VAL A 4 21.15 -10.28 62.44
N TYR A 5 22.47 -10.17 62.32
CA TYR A 5 23.14 -9.54 61.19
C TYR A 5 23.01 -10.45 59.96
N MET A 6 22.22 -10.02 58.97
CA MET A 6 22.07 -10.69 57.68
C MET A 6 23.23 -10.24 56.76
N ARG A 7 24.21 -11.13 56.51
CA ARG A 7 25.28 -10.91 55.54
C ARG A 7 24.73 -10.98 54.12
N ILE A 8 24.89 -9.89 53.38
CA ILE A 8 24.53 -9.76 51.96
C ILE A 8 25.60 -10.47 51.13
N ALA A 9 25.20 -11.46 50.33
CA ALA A 9 26.10 -12.14 49.39
C ALA A 9 26.26 -11.30 48.10
N PRO A 10 27.47 -11.23 47.51
CA PRO A 10 27.69 -10.46 46.29
C PRO A 10 27.16 -11.18 45.05
N TRP A 11 26.40 -10.45 44.23
CA TRP A 11 25.93 -10.86 42.91
C TRP A 11 27.11 -11.09 41.96
N ILE A 12 27.39 -12.36 41.66
CA ILE A 12 28.34 -12.77 40.61
C ILE A 12 27.72 -12.42 39.24
N ARG A 13 28.27 -11.41 38.56
CA ARG A 13 27.95 -11.12 37.16
C ARG A 13 28.43 -12.28 36.28
N LYS A 14 27.50 -13.03 35.68
CA LYS A 14 27.83 -14.00 34.61
C LYS A 14 28.33 -13.25 33.36
N PRO A 15 29.36 -13.74 32.66
CA PRO A 15 29.81 -13.12 31.41
C PRO A 15 28.78 -13.28 30.30
N ARG A 16 28.57 -12.21 29.52
CA ARG A 16 27.79 -12.23 28.27
C ARG A 16 28.46 -13.20 27.28
N LEU A 17 27.85 -14.35 27.07
CA LEU A 17 28.14 -15.21 25.93
C LEU A 17 27.76 -14.44 24.65
N ARG A 18 28.75 -14.16 23.79
CA ARG A 18 28.52 -13.78 22.39
C ARG A 18 27.80 -14.95 21.72
N LEU A 19 26.50 -14.79 21.44
CA LEU A 19 25.78 -15.66 20.52
C LEU A 19 26.39 -15.47 19.12
N GLN A 20 27.30 -16.36 18.76
CA GLN A 20 27.73 -16.52 17.38
C GLN A 20 26.56 -17.11 16.58
N SER A 21 26.41 -16.58 15.36
CA SER A 21 25.35 -16.89 14.41
C SER A 21 25.19 -18.41 14.17
N ILE A 22 24.13 -18.99 14.72
CA ILE A 22 23.66 -20.34 14.36
C ILE A 22 22.49 -20.15 13.39
N TYR A 23 22.80 -19.87 12.13
CA TYR A 23 21.86 -20.04 11.03
C TYR A 23 22.55 -20.84 9.93
N PRO A 24 22.14 -22.09 9.66
CA PRO A 24 22.60 -22.79 8.49
C PRO A 24 22.10 -22.07 7.23
N ARG A 25 23.02 -21.86 6.29
CA ARG A 25 22.80 -21.27 4.98
C ARG A 25 21.94 -22.23 4.16
N GLN A 26 20.61 -22.14 4.25
CA GLN A 26 19.72 -22.87 3.35
C GLN A 26 19.72 -22.17 1.98
N GLN A 27 20.46 -22.75 1.04
CA GLN A 27 20.35 -22.47 -0.37
C GLN A 27 19.05 -23.06 -0.93
N THR A 28 18.34 -22.19 -1.66
CA THR A 28 17.41 -22.47 -2.76
C THR A 28 16.15 -23.28 -2.44
N ALA A 29 15.15 -22.60 -1.89
CA ALA A 29 13.75 -22.93 -2.15
C ALA A 29 13.28 -22.12 -3.37
N SER A 30 12.92 -22.85 -4.43
CA SER A 30 12.01 -22.55 -5.53
C SER A 30 11.81 -21.05 -5.89
N GLN A 31 12.36 -20.64 -7.03
CA GLN A 31 11.90 -19.46 -7.75
C GLN A 31 10.45 -19.70 -8.20
N ALA A 32 9.49 -19.37 -7.35
CA ALA A 32 8.15 -19.04 -7.81
C ALA A 32 8.30 -17.84 -8.75
N MET A 33 8.01 -18.04 -10.03
CA MET A 33 8.02 -16.97 -11.03
C MET A 33 7.10 -15.85 -10.54
N SER A 34 7.66 -14.66 -10.38
CA SER A 34 6.92 -13.43 -10.11
C SER A 34 5.85 -13.25 -11.18
N THR A 35 4.57 -13.31 -10.82
CA THR A 35 3.48 -13.13 -11.79
C THR A 35 3.20 -11.65 -12.06
N ALA A 36 3.55 -10.77 -11.12
CA ALA A 36 3.54 -9.32 -11.33
C ALA A 36 4.58 -8.91 -12.38
N THR A 37 4.11 -8.62 -13.59
CA THR A 37 4.93 -8.01 -14.64
C THR A 37 5.18 -6.55 -14.29
N THR A 38 6.43 -6.21 -13.97
CA THR A 38 6.84 -4.83 -13.68
C THR A 38 6.54 -3.90 -14.87
N LEU A 39 6.15 -2.65 -14.60
CA LEU A 39 6.08 -1.62 -15.62
C LEU A 39 7.47 -1.37 -16.23
N PRO A 40 7.57 -1.06 -17.54
CA PRO A 40 8.80 -0.53 -18.10
C PRO A 40 9.22 0.74 -17.36
N GLN A 41 10.52 0.90 -17.11
CA GLN A 41 11.05 2.04 -16.35
C GLN A 41 10.74 3.39 -17.01
N ALA A 42 10.71 3.44 -18.35
CA ALA A 42 10.29 4.62 -19.10
C ALA A 42 8.83 5.02 -18.81
N THR A 43 7.93 4.03 -18.68
CA THR A 43 6.52 4.26 -18.35
C THR A 43 6.38 4.81 -16.93
N MET A 44 7.10 4.26 -15.96
CA MET A 44 7.12 4.77 -14.58
C MET A 44 7.64 6.21 -14.52
N ALA A 45 8.73 6.52 -15.22
CA ALA A 45 9.30 7.87 -15.26
C ALA A 45 8.36 8.92 -15.89
N LYS A 46 7.50 8.51 -16.83
CA LYS A 46 6.45 9.40 -17.36
C LYS A 46 5.35 9.63 -16.34
N LEU A 47 4.83 8.57 -15.71
CA LEU A 47 3.78 8.70 -14.70
C LEU A 47 4.23 9.57 -13.51
N GLN A 48 5.50 9.49 -13.10
CA GLN A 48 6.06 10.30 -12.01
C GLN A 48 6.00 11.82 -12.21
N GLN A 49 5.70 12.30 -13.42
CA GLN A 49 5.59 13.73 -13.73
C GLN A 49 4.21 14.32 -13.40
N TYR A 50 3.25 13.47 -13.02
CA TYR A 50 1.85 13.84 -12.82
C TYR A 50 1.42 13.65 -11.37
N THR A 51 0.28 14.24 -11.01
CA THR A 51 -0.37 14.06 -9.70
C THR A 51 -1.45 12.99 -9.77
N ALA A 52 -1.89 12.46 -8.61
CA ALA A 52 -3.03 11.54 -8.59
C ALA A 52 -4.31 12.16 -9.18
N CYS A 53 -4.50 13.47 -9.04
CA CYS A 53 -5.64 14.17 -9.62
C CYS A 53 -5.60 14.14 -11.16
N ASP A 54 -4.43 14.39 -11.76
CA ASP A 54 -4.27 14.32 -13.22
C ASP A 54 -4.56 12.91 -13.76
N ILE A 55 -4.08 11.87 -13.05
CA ILE A 55 -4.37 10.48 -13.38
C ILE A 55 -5.89 10.21 -13.31
N SER A 56 -6.56 10.68 -12.25
CA SER A 56 -8.00 10.51 -12.07
C SER A 56 -8.80 11.21 -13.18
N ASP A 57 -8.42 12.41 -13.59
CA ASP A 57 -9.08 13.15 -14.68
C ASP A 57 -8.99 12.39 -16.02
N ALA A 58 -7.83 11.78 -16.30
CA ALA A 58 -7.66 10.93 -17.48
C ALA A 58 -8.55 9.67 -17.39
N LEU A 59 -8.54 8.98 -16.25
CA LEU A 59 -9.34 7.78 -16.01
C LEU A 59 -10.86 8.07 -16.07
N LEU A 60 -11.29 9.23 -15.58
CA LEU A 60 -12.66 9.70 -15.66
C LEU A 60 -13.12 9.86 -17.11
N LYS A 61 -12.29 10.46 -17.97
CA LYS A 61 -12.59 10.57 -19.41
C LYS A 61 -12.60 9.20 -20.12
N LEU A 62 -11.79 8.26 -19.64
CA LEU A 62 -11.81 6.86 -20.08
C LEU A 62 -12.97 6.04 -19.48
N LYS A 63 -13.82 6.66 -18.65
CA LYS A 63 -14.98 6.03 -17.99
C LYS A 63 -14.59 4.83 -17.11
N VAL A 64 -13.41 4.88 -16.51
CA VAL A 64 -12.98 3.88 -15.52
C VAL A 64 -13.79 4.11 -14.22
N PRO A 65 -14.39 3.06 -13.62
CA PRO A 65 -15.16 3.18 -12.39
C PRO A 65 -14.40 3.88 -11.27
N GLY A 66 -15.07 4.83 -10.61
CA GLY A 66 -14.49 5.66 -9.54
C GLY A 66 -13.25 6.47 -9.93
N ALA A 67 -12.99 6.63 -11.24
CA ALA A 67 -11.75 7.22 -11.76
C ALA A 67 -10.47 6.60 -11.15
N GLY A 68 -10.54 5.34 -10.71
CA GLY A 68 -9.46 4.64 -10.04
C GLY A 68 -9.16 5.09 -8.60
N TYR A 69 -9.81 6.14 -8.08
CA TYR A 69 -9.49 6.70 -6.78
C TYR A 69 -10.03 5.85 -5.62
N LEU A 70 -9.14 5.42 -4.72
CA LEU A 70 -9.52 4.66 -3.52
C LEU A 70 -9.82 5.61 -2.36
N ALA A 71 -11.11 5.95 -2.21
CA ALA A 71 -11.59 6.90 -1.22
C ALA A 71 -11.43 6.45 0.24
N ASP A 72 -11.40 7.43 1.15
CA ASP A 72 -11.46 7.29 2.62
C ASP A 72 -10.28 6.53 3.27
N LEU A 73 -9.20 6.34 2.52
CA LEU A 73 -7.98 5.75 3.03
C LEU A 73 -7.15 6.78 3.82
N ALA A 74 -6.97 6.55 5.11
CA ALA A 74 -6.09 7.34 5.96
C ALA A 74 -4.64 6.80 5.93
N PRO A 75 -3.61 7.66 5.91
CA PRO A 75 -2.23 7.21 5.99
C PRO A 75 -1.85 6.81 7.43
N TYR A 76 -1.25 5.63 7.58
CA TYR A 76 -0.74 5.09 8.85
C TYR A 76 0.79 4.95 8.87
N SER A 77 1.43 5.05 7.71
CA SER A 77 2.88 5.17 7.54
C SER A 77 3.18 5.85 6.20
N SER A 78 4.28 6.60 6.14
CA SER A 78 4.77 7.25 4.91
C SER A 78 6.22 6.86 4.66
N LYS A 79 6.60 6.70 3.39
CA LYS A 79 7.99 6.49 2.97
C LYS A 79 8.75 7.82 3.12
N PRO A 80 9.82 7.90 3.93
CA PRO A 80 10.67 9.07 3.92
C PRO A 80 11.44 9.13 2.59
N SER A 81 11.62 10.33 2.05
CA SER A 81 12.44 10.57 0.86
C SER A 81 13.87 10.10 1.13
N SER A 82 14.44 9.36 0.19
CA SER A 82 15.84 8.96 0.22
C SER A 82 16.72 10.10 -0.32
N SER A 83 16.88 11.19 0.44
CA SER A 83 17.96 12.17 0.27
C SER A 83 18.00 13.14 1.45
N SER A 84 19.18 13.34 2.00
CA SER A 84 19.46 14.07 3.25
C SER A 84 19.63 15.58 3.07
N ASP A 85 18.89 16.23 2.17
CA ASP A 85 18.97 17.68 2.00
C ASP A 85 17.74 18.39 2.57
N ALA A 86 18.03 19.29 3.51
CA ALA A 86 17.07 20.09 4.26
C ALA A 86 16.53 21.23 3.38
N THR A 87 15.53 20.96 2.54
CA THR A 87 14.63 21.97 1.98
C THR A 87 13.29 21.30 1.69
N SER A 88 12.37 21.29 2.68
CA SER A 88 11.01 20.71 2.63
C SER A 88 10.87 19.28 2.09
N PRO A 89 10.29 18.32 2.84
CA PRO A 89 10.20 16.93 2.39
C PRO A 89 9.36 16.81 1.10
N THR A 90 10.01 16.57 -0.04
CA THR A 90 9.32 16.14 -1.25
C THR A 90 8.88 14.69 -1.03
N MET A 91 7.65 14.50 -0.55
CA MET A 91 7.10 13.16 -0.44
C MET A 91 6.98 12.58 -1.86
N THR A 92 7.72 11.50 -2.13
CA THR A 92 7.80 10.92 -3.48
C THR A 92 6.63 9.97 -3.74
N THR A 93 5.99 10.12 -4.90
CA THR A 93 4.98 9.19 -5.41
C THR A 93 5.54 7.78 -5.51
N THR A 94 4.80 6.81 -4.99
CA THR A 94 5.12 5.39 -5.15
C THR A 94 4.25 4.79 -6.24
N ILE A 95 4.87 4.21 -7.28
CA ILE A 95 4.20 3.59 -8.41
C ILE A 95 4.64 2.13 -8.50
N ALA A 96 3.70 1.19 -8.44
CA ALA A 96 3.99 -0.23 -8.49
C ALA A 96 2.81 -1.05 -9.03
N PRO A 97 3.05 -2.23 -9.64
CA PRO A 97 1.98 -3.18 -9.94
C PRO A 97 1.31 -3.65 -8.65
N VAL A 98 0.03 -3.97 -8.72
CA VAL A 98 -0.78 -4.41 -7.58
C VAL A 98 -0.70 -5.92 -7.42
N SER A 99 -0.55 -6.37 -6.17
CA SER A 99 -0.92 -7.73 -5.74
C SER A 99 -2.10 -7.63 -4.78
N THR A 100 -2.98 -8.63 -4.77
CA THR A 100 -4.27 -8.52 -4.06
C THR A 100 -4.47 -9.63 -3.04
N ILE A 101 -5.09 -9.31 -1.91
CA ILE A 101 -5.48 -10.27 -0.87
C ILE A 101 -6.91 -10.01 -0.44
N LEU A 102 -7.78 -11.00 -0.61
CA LEU A 102 -9.15 -10.98 -0.13
C LEU A 102 -9.25 -11.68 1.23
N PHE A 103 -9.92 -11.04 2.19
CA PHE A 103 -10.32 -11.64 3.46
C PHE A 103 -11.82 -11.90 3.49
N ALA A 104 -12.22 -13.04 4.06
CA ALA A 104 -13.60 -13.37 4.37
C ALA A 104 -13.89 -13.15 5.86
N ALA A 105 -15.16 -12.93 6.19
CA ALA A 105 -15.61 -12.99 7.58
C ALA A 105 -15.54 -14.44 8.07
N LYS A 106 -15.14 -14.63 9.33
CA LYS A 106 -14.98 -15.95 9.93
C LYS A 106 -16.34 -16.65 10.01
N GLY A 107 -16.41 -17.87 9.50
CA GLY A 107 -17.65 -18.65 9.45
C GLY A 107 -18.50 -18.40 8.19
N GLU A 108 -18.12 -17.44 7.35
CA GLU A 108 -18.75 -17.20 6.06
C GLU A 108 -17.94 -17.80 4.92
N THR A 109 -18.63 -18.23 3.86
CA THR A 109 -18.02 -18.72 2.62
C THR A 109 -18.45 -17.79 1.49
N PRO A 110 -17.57 -16.89 1.00
CA PRO A 110 -17.84 -16.09 -0.19
C PRO A 110 -18.27 -16.96 -1.38
N ALA A 111 -19.25 -16.50 -2.16
CA ALA A 111 -19.71 -17.20 -3.35
C ALA A 111 -18.61 -17.30 -4.43
N ALA A 112 -17.76 -16.27 -4.51
CA ALA A 112 -16.57 -16.23 -5.35
C ALA A 112 -15.56 -15.24 -4.76
N PRO A 113 -14.27 -15.38 -5.09
CA PRO A 113 -13.63 -16.53 -5.72
C PRO A 113 -13.49 -17.72 -4.76
N ALA A 114 -13.13 -18.90 -5.26
CA ALA A 114 -12.75 -20.02 -4.42
C ALA A 114 -11.47 -19.71 -3.60
N PRO A 115 -11.30 -20.27 -2.39
CA PRO A 115 -10.13 -19.98 -1.58
C PRO A 115 -8.88 -20.60 -2.19
N ASN A 116 -7.78 -19.85 -2.23
CA ASN A 116 -6.50 -20.29 -2.82
C ASN A 116 -5.27 -19.94 -1.96
N VAL A 117 -5.46 -19.51 -0.70
CA VAL A 117 -4.35 -19.27 0.22
C VAL A 117 -3.64 -20.61 0.52
N PRO A 118 -2.31 -20.74 0.33
CA PRO A 118 -1.62 -21.99 0.59
C PRO A 118 -1.67 -22.39 2.07
N LYS A 119 -1.84 -23.68 2.36
CA LYS A 119 -2.10 -24.18 3.73
C LYS A 119 -0.86 -24.19 4.62
N ASP A 120 0.31 -24.42 4.05
CA ASP A 120 1.57 -24.61 4.80
C ASP A 120 2.40 -23.33 4.94
N THR A 121 1.79 -22.16 4.70
CA THR A 121 2.47 -20.87 4.78
C THR A 121 1.53 -19.76 5.24
N HIS A 122 2.09 -18.67 5.75
CA HIS A 122 1.31 -17.49 6.05
C HIS A 122 1.14 -16.64 4.78
N TRP A 123 -0.04 -16.07 4.55
CA TRP A 123 -0.32 -15.22 3.37
C TRP A 123 0.66 -14.04 3.20
N ALA A 124 1.21 -13.51 4.31
CA ALA A 124 2.23 -12.47 4.25
C ALA A 124 3.57 -12.96 3.66
N ASP A 125 3.91 -14.25 3.80
CA ASP A 125 5.15 -14.85 3.27
C ASP A 125 5.17 -14.96 1.76
N VAL A 126 3.99 -15.06 1.14
CA VAL A 126 3.81 -15.20 -0.31
C VAL A 126 3.54 -13.87 -1.01
N SER A 127 3.68 -12.74 -0.31
CA SER A 127 3.58 -11.40 -0.91
C SER A 127 4.62 -11.23 -2.02
N GLU A 128 4.19 -10.65 -3.15
CA GLU A 128 5.02 -10.46 -4.33
C GLU A 128 5.97 -9.24 -4.18
N PRO A 129 7.30 -9.43 -4.30
CA PRO A 129 8.26 -8.33 -4.30
C PRO A 129 7.96 -7.31 -5.40
N GLY A 130 8.24 -6.03 -5.14
CA GLY A 130 8.05 -4.94 -6.10
C GLY A 130 6.58 -4.56 -6.36
N THR A 131 5.63 -5.09 -5.59
CA THR A 131 4.20 -4.79 -5.74
C THR A 131 3.68 -3.85 -4.65
N PHE A 132 2.57 -3.19 -4.93
CA PHE A 132 1.71 -2.56 -3.93
C PHE A 132 0.65 -3.58 -3.49
N VAL A 133 0.68 -4.00 -2.22
CA VAL A 133 -0.26 -5.01 -1.73
C VAL A 133 -1.59 -4.33 -1.41
N VAL A 134 -2.67 -4.75 -2.04
CA VAL A 134 -4.03 -4.27 -1.79
C VAL A 134 -4.83 -5.37 -1.10
N MET A 135 -5.29 -5.10 0.11
CA MET A 135 -6.07 -6.04 0.91
C MET A 135 -7.51 -5.56 1.07
N LYS A 136 -8.48 -6.45 0.90
CA LYS A 136 -9.90 -6.16 1.15
C LYS A 136 -10.41 -7.00 2.31
N GLN A 137 -10.95 -6.31 3.32
CA GLN A 137 -11.69 -6.92 4.41
C GLN A 137 -13.16 -7.09 4.03
N ALA A 138 -13.81 -8.14 4.54
CA ALA A 138 -15.27 -8.26 4.45
C ALA A 138 -15.96 -7.04 5.09
N PRO A 139 -17.14 -6.61 4.58
CA PRO A 139 -17.86 -5.49 5.15
C PRO A 139 -18.31 -5.75 6.60
N GLY A 140 -18.52 -4.67 7.37
CA GLY A 140 -19.04 -4.74 8.74
C GLY A 140 -18.03 -5.21 9.81
N GLN A 141 -16.79 -5.49 9.44
CA GLN A 141 -15.78 -6.00 10.37
C GLN A 141 -15.13 -4.88 11.22
N THR A 142 -14.87 -5.19 12.50
CA THR A 142 -14.29 -4.24 13.48
C THR A 142 -12.85 -4.56 13.87
N ASN A 143 -12.37 -5.77 13.57
CA ASN A 143 -10.98 -6.20 13.76
C ASN A 143 -10.06 -5.70 12.64
N ALA A 144 -8.74 -5.73 12.86
CA ALA A 144 -7.72 -5.41 11.85
C ALA A 144 -7.26 -6.65 11.10
N ILE A 145 -6.96 -6.51 9.80
CA ILE A 145 -6.39 -7.58 8.97
C ILE A 145 -4.88 -7.44 8.74
N CYS A 146 -4.32 -6.26 8.98
CA CYS A 146 -2.88 -6.02 8.91
C CYS A 146 -2.35 -5.36 10.19
N GLY A 147 -1.29 -5.94 10.75
CA GLY A 147 -0.58 -5.44 11.93
C GLY A 147 0.91 -5.34 11.66
N GLY A 148 1.69 -5.02 12.69
CA GLY A 148 3.10 -4.65 12.55
C GLY A 148 3.98 -5.78 12.01
N ILE A 149 3.77 -7.01 12.50
CA ILE A 149 4.49 -8.20 12.02
C ILE A 149 4.26 -8.45 10.53
N MET A 150 3.01 -8.33 10.06
CA MET A 150 2.65 -8.57 8.65
C MET A 150 3.27 -7.49 7.76
N ALA A 151 3.18 -6.22 8.16
CA ALA A 151 3.79 -5.11 7.42
C ALA A 151 5.33 -5.22 7.39
N LEU A 152 5.96 -5.60 8.50
CA LEU A 152 7.39 -5.86 8.57
C LEU A 152 7.80 -7.00 7.63
N ARG A 153 7.03 -8.09 7.60
CA ARG A 153 7.31 -9.21 6.70
C ARG A 153 7.22 -8.77 5.24
N MET A 154 6.18 -8.03 4.86
CA MET A 154 6.02 -7.50 3.52
C MET A 154 7.17 -6.55 3.13
N LYS A 155 7.62 -5.69 4.05
CA LYS A 155 8.84 -4.88 3.85
C LYS A 155 10.06 -5.76 3.54
N MET A 156 10.28 -6.82 4.30
CA MET A 156 11.40 -7.75 4.07
C MET A 156 11.28 -8.50 2.74
N ARG A 157 10.06 -8.66 2.23
CA ARG A 157 9.74 -9.18 0.90
C ARG A 157 9.87 -8.12 -0.20
N ARG A 158 10.26 -6.89 0.12
CA ARG A 158 10.44 -5.77 -0.81
C ARG A 158 9.14 -5.36 -1.52
N VAL A 159 8.00 -5.40 -0.83
CA VAL A 159 6.80 -4.70 -1.35
C VAL A 159 7.04 -3.19 -1.33
N GLU A 160 6.38 -2.47 -2.22
CA GLU A 160 6.52 -1.01 -2.35
C GLU A 160 5.53 -0.25 -1.47
N GLY A 161 4.41 -0.88 -1.08
CA GLY A 161 3.38 -0.26 -0.26
C GLY A 161 2.25 -1.21 0.12
N ILE A 162 1.37 -0.75 1.02
CA ILE A 162 0.24 -1.54 1.53
C ILE A 162 -1.03 -0.68 1.57
N ILE A 163 -2.10 -1.15 0.94
CA ILE A 163 -3.47 -0.62 1.08
C ILE A 163 -4.31 -1.65 1.80
N VAL A 164 -5.08 -1.19 2.78
CA VAL A 164 -6.01 -2.02 3.52
C VAL A 164 -7.40 -1.39 3.42
N ALA A 165 -8.22 -1.89 2.48
CA ALA A 165 -9.65 -1.63 2.45
C ALA A 165 -10.32 -2.38 3.61
N GLY A 166 -10.08 -1.88 4.81
CA GLY A 166 -10.33 -2.52 6.09
C GLY A 166 -9.52 -1.82 7.18
N ARG A 167 -9.23 -2.54 8.27
CA ARG A 167 -8.57 -1.94 9.44
C ARG A 167 -7.14 -2.44 9.65
N VAL A 168 -6.31 -1.57 10.22
CA VAL A 168 -4.94 -1.86 10.64
C VAL A 168 -4.76 -1.76 12.15
N ARG A 169 -3.66 -2.33 12.66
CA ARG A 169 -3.21 -2.20 14.05
C ARG A 169 -1.68 -2.05 14.16
N ASP A 170 -1.17 -1.87 15.37
CA ASP A 170 0.28 -1.75 15.67
C ASP A 170 0.95 -0.55 14.94
N VAL A 171 0.30 0.62 15.01
CA VAL A 171 0.65 1.82 14.21
C VAL A 171 2.11 2.24 14.32
N GLN A 172 2.72 2.12 15.50
CA GLN A 172 4.14 2.45 15.67
C GLN A 172 5.04 1.51 14.86
N GLU A 173 4.72 0.22 14.82
CA GLU A 173 5.42 -0.77 14.02
C GLU A 173 5.18 -0.52 12.53
N LEU A 174 3.95 -0.19 12.12
CA LEU A 174 3.63 0.20 10.74
C LEU A 174 4.53 1.35 10.28
N ARG A 175 4.63 2.43 11.07
CA ARG A 175 5.50 3.59 10.79
C ARG A 175 6.97 3.20 10.70
N SER A 176 7.44 2.27 11.54
CA SER A 176 8.82 1.79 11.52
C SER A 176 9.18 1.08 10.21
N THR A 177 8.19 0.56 9.47
CA THR A 177 8.42 -0.07 8.17
C THR A 177 8.88 0.94 7.14
N LYS A 178 8.50 2.22 7.24
CA LYS A 178 8.74 3.24 6.20
C LYS A 178 8.09 2.88 4.84
N LEU A 179 7.13 1.96 4.82
CA LEU A 179 6.28 1.76 3.66
C LEU A 179 5.17 2.83 3.65
N PRO A 180 4.66 3.24 2.48
CA PRO A 180 3.36 3.88 2.41
C PRO A 180 2.29 2.85 2.81
N ILE A 181 1.59 3.11 3.90
CA ILE A 181 0.53 2.22 4.41
C ILE A 181 -0.72 3.05 4.60
N LEU A 182 -1.79 2.71 3.88
CA LEU A 182 -3.07 3.38 3.99
C LEU A 182 -4.19 2.39 4.35
N ALA A 183 -5.17 2.82 5.14
CA ALA A 183 -6.30 1.98 5.50
C ALA A 183 -7.58 2.77 5.78
N LEU A 184 -8.74 2.09 5.73
CA LEU A 184 -10.04 2.70 6.06
C LEU A 184 -10.23 2.94 7.57
N GLY A 185 -9.38 2.36 8.41
CA GLY A 185 -9.43 2.64 9.84
C GLY A 185 -8.46 1.82 10.69
N GLN A 186 -8.64 1.93 12.00
CA GLN A 186 -7.85 1.22 13.00
C GLN A 186 -8.70 0.23 13.81
N SER A 187 -8.03 -0.74 14.41
CA SER A 187 -8.54 -1.60 15.47
C SER A 187 -7.41 -2.03 16.39
N THR A 188 -7.73 -2.44 17.62
CA THR A 188 -6.78 -3.14 18.51
C THR A 188 -6.89 -4.66 18.38
N VAL A 189 -8.02 -5.17 17.85
CA VAL A 189 -8.30 -6.59 17.70
C VAL A 189 -7.65 -7.10 16.41
N GLY A 190 -6.91 -8.21 16.48
CA GLY A 190 -6.27 -8.81 15.30
C GLY A 190 -7.23 -9.61 14.41
N SER A 191 -6.74 -10.09 13.27
CA SER A 191 -7.55 -10.76 12.25
C SER A 191 -8.34 -11.94 12.81
N GLY A 192 -7.73 -12.73 13.70
CA GLY A 192 -8.35 -13.89 14.35
C GLY A 192 -9.65 -13.62 15.14
N GLY A 193 -9.97 -12.35 15.41
CA GLY A 193 -11.26 -11.95 15.99
C GLY A 193 -12.46 -12.30 15.11
N SER A 194 -12.39 -12.01 13.81
CA SER A 194 -13.54 -12.22 12.91
C SER A 194 -13.20 -12.26 11.42
N SER A 195 -11.93 -12.24 11.01
CA SER A 195 -11.52 -12.28 9.60
C SER A 195 -10.48 -13.37 9.32
N ILE A 196 -10.60 -14.00 8.16
CA ILE A 196 -9.66 -15.02 7.69
C ILE A 196 -9.16 -14.67 6.27
N PRO A 197 -7.88 -14.87 5.96
CA PRO A 197 -7.39 -14.72 4.59
C PRO A 197 -8.10 -15.77 3.72
N TRP A 198 -8.65 -15.33 2.59
CA TRP A 198 -9.51 -16.15 1.74
C TRP A 198 -8.85 -16.48 0.41
N ALA A 199 -8.44 -15.45 -0.32
CA ALA A 199 -7.84 -15.62 -1.64
C ALA A 199 -6.75 -14.58 -1.92
N LEU A 200 -5.78 -14.97 -2.75
CA LEU A 200 -4.65 -14.19 -3.24
C LEU A 200 -4.80 -14.02 -4.76
N GLN A 201 -4.29 -12.90 -5.29
CA GLN A 201 -4.27 -12.63 -6.73
C GLN A 201 -5.66 -12.76 -7.39
N VAL A 202 -6.66 -12.10 -6.81
CA VAL A 202 -8.05 -12.07 -7.30
C VAL A 202 -8.55 -10.62 -7.38
N PRO A 203 -9.45 -10.29 -8.32
CA PRO A 203 -10.02 -8.95 -8.39
C PRO A 203 -10.72 -8.55 -7.09
N LEU A 204 -10.55 -7.29 -6.69
CA LEU A 204 -11.16 -6.68 -5.52
C LEU A 204 -12.03 -5.49 -5.96
N ASP A 205 -13.27 -5.44 -5.50
CA ASP A 205 -14.07 -4.21 -5.53
C ASP A 205 -13.82 -3.41 -4.25
N ILE A 206 -13.34 -2.17 -4.36
CA ILE A 206 -13.12 -1.29 -3.22
C ILE A 206 -13.96 -0.04 -3.45
N ASN A 207 -15.12 0.02 -2.79
CA ASN A 207 -16.07 1.13 -2.90
C ASN A 207 -16.42 1.49 -4.36
N GLY A 208 -16.60 0.47 -5.22
CA GLY A 208 -16.91 0.65 -6.64
C GLY A 208 -15.70 0.86 -7.57
N VAL A 209 -14.47 0.83 -7.04
CA VAL A 209 -13.25 0.74 -7.84
C VAL A 209 -12.81 -0.71 -7.95
N ASN A 210 -12.70 -1.21 -9.18
CA ASN A 210 -12.18 -2.54 -9.44
C ASN A 210 -10.65 -2.51 -9.47
N VAL A 211 -10.03 -3.34 -8.64
CA VAL A 211 -8.58 -3.48 -8.51
C VAL A 211 -8.22 -4.92 -8.83
N SER A 212 -7.50 -5.13 -9.93
CA SER A 212 -7.03 -6.45 -10.35
C SER A 212 -5.53 -6.62 -10.12
N PRO A 213 -5.05 -7.86 -9.91
CA PRO A 213 -3.62 -8.14 -9.91
C PRO A 213 -2.96 -7.62 -11.20
N GLY A 214 -1.84 -6.91 -11.06
CA GLY A 214 -1.10 -6.31 -12.17
C GLY A 214 -1.55 -4.92 -12.59
N ASP A 215 -2.70 -4.41 -12.09
CA ASP A 215 -3.05 -2.99 -12.21
C ASP A 215 -2.00 -2.12 -11.50
N ILE A 216 -1.97 -0.83 -11.80
CA ILE A 216 -0.91 0.06 -11.32
C ILE A 216 -1.44 0.92 -10.18
N ALA A 217 -0.90 0.70 -8.99
CA ALA A 217 -1.11 1.62 -7.88
C ALA A 217 -0.23 2.86 -8.09
N PHE A 218 -0.87 4.02 -8.13
CA PHE A 218 -0.26 5.34 -8.12
C PHE A 218 -0.56 5.97 -6.76
N GLN A 219 0.37 5.88 -5.82
CA GLN A 219 0.24 6.44 -4.49
C GLN A 219 0.91 7.81 -4.43
N ASP A 220 0.09 8.85 -4.43
CA ASP A 220 0.47 10.23 -4.20
C ASP A 220 0.40 10.53 -2.69
N PRO A 221 1.49 10.95 -2.04
CA PRO A 221 1.50 11.19 -0.60
C PRO A 221 0.58 12.30 -0.12
N ALA A 222 0.25 13.28 -0.97
CA ALA A 222 -0.66 14.37 -0.62
C ALA A 222 -2.11 14.02 -0.93
N ASN A 223 -2.34 13.28 -2.02
CA ASN A 223 -3.67 13.12 -2.61
C ASN A 223 -4.28 11.71 -2.45
N GLY A 224 -3.52 10.73 -1.95
CA GLY A 224 -4.02 9.37 -1.72
C GLY A 224 -3.58 8.39 -2.79
N VAL A 225 -4.45 7.44 -3.16
CA VAL A 225 -4.11 6.38 -4.12
C VAL A 225 -5.12 6.33 -5.25
N VAL A 226 -4.58 6.23 -6.47
CA VAL A 226 -5.34 5.93 -7.69
C VAL A 226 -4.83 4.61 -8.25
N VAL A 227 -5.74 3.73 -8.66
CA VAL A 227 -5.44 2.48 -9.35
C VAL A 227 -5.73 2.66 -10.84
N ILE A 228 -4.70 2.51 -11.66
CA ILE A 228 -4.79 2.57 -13.13
C ILE A 228 -4.93 1.14 -13.64
N PRO A 229 -6.02 0.77 -14.33
CA PRO A 229 -6.11 -0.53 -14.99
C PRO A 229 -4.92 -0.75 -15.93
N ARG A 230 -4.32 -1.94 -15.88
CA ARG A 230 -3.08 -2.24 -16.60
C ARG A 230 -3.18 -1.96 -18.10
N ASP A 231 -4.31 -2.27 -18.70
CA ASP A 231 -4.64 -2.07 -20.12
C ASP A 231 -4.94 -0.62 -20.50
N LYS A 232 -5.09 0.28 -19.52
CA LYS A 232 -5.37 1.71 -19.72
C LYS A 232 -4.16 2.61 -19.53
N VAL A 233 -3.03 2.09 -19.06
CA VAL A 233 -1.82 2.88 -18.77
C VAL A 233 -1.38 3.73 -19.97
N ASP A 234 -1.33 3.15 -21.16
CA ASP A 234 -0.88 3.88 -22.36
C ASP A 234 -1.85 4.98 -22.78
N GLN A 235 -3.17 4.72 -22.72
CA GLN A 235 -4.22 5.71 -23.00
C GLN A 235 -4.18 6.86 -21.99
N VAL A 236 -3.98 6.56 -20.70
CA VAL A 236 -3.81 7.60 -19.67
C VAL A 236 -2.61 8.48 -20.01
N LEU A 237 -1.46 7.88 -20.30
CA LEU A 237 -0.24 8.63 -20.64
C LEU A 237 -0.37 9.49 -21.90
N GLU A 238 -1.13 9.05 -22.89
CA GLU A 238 -1.41 9.82 -24.09
C GLU A 238 -2.27 11.06 -23.80
N MET A 239 -3.23 10.95 -22.89
CA MET A 239 -4.17 12.03 -22.56
C MET A 239 -3.56 13.10 -21.65
N LEU A 240 -2.71 12.70 -20.72
CA LEU A 240 -2.21 13.57 -19.65
C LEU A 240 -1.61 14.91 -20.14
N PRO A 241 -0.71 14.96 -21.14
CA PRO A 241 -0.13 16.24 -21.60
C PRO A 241 -1.18 17.26 -22.04
N ARG A 242 -2.25 16.80 -22.71
CA ARG A 242 -3.32 17.68 -23.18
C ARG A 242 -4.16 18.19 -22.00
N LEU A 243 -4.48 17.30 -21.05
CA LEU A 243 -5.30 17.65 -19.89
C LEU A 243 -4.58 18.66 -18.99
N THR A 244 -3.33 18.39 -18.64
CA THR A 244 -2.57 19.28 -17.77
C THR A 244 -2.31 20.63 -18.45
N SER A 245 -2.01 20.64 -19.75
CA SER A 245 -1.82 21.90 -20.49
C SER A 245 -3.11 22.74 -20.55
N ALA A 246 -4.28 22.11 -20.70
CA ALA A 246 -5.56 22.84 -20.65
C ALA A 246 -5.77 23.46 -19.26
N ASP A 247 -5.46 22.73 -18.19
CA ASP A 247 -5.60 23.20 -16.82
C ASP A 247 -4.68 24.35 -16.48
N ASP A 248 -3.44 24.31 -16.97
CA ASP A 248 -2.48 25.38 -16.77
C ASP A 248 -2.92 26.67 -17.47
N LYS A 249 -3.47 26.58 -18.67
CA LYS A 249 -4.04 27.74 -19.38
C LYS A 249 -5.26 28.33 -18.67
N VAL A 250 -6.16 27.46 -18.16
CA VAL A 250 -7.30 27.92 -17.35
C VAL A 250 -6.79 28.66 -16.12
N LYS A 251 -5.84 28.09 -15.38
CA LYS A 251 -5.25 28.73 -14.19
C LYS A 251 -4.63 30.08 -14.54
N GLU A 252 -3.90 30.15 -15.65
CA GLU A 252 -3.28 31.39 -16.13
C GLU A 252 -4.31 32.49 -16.41
N ASP A 253 -5.40 32.17 -17.10
CA ASP A 253 -6.46 33.14 -17.41
C ASP A 253 -7.24 33.57 -16.16
N VAL A 254 -7.50 32.64 -15.24
CA VAL A 254 -8.11 32.94 -13.94
C VAL A 254 -7.21 33.87 -13.12
N LEU A 255 -5.89 33.66 -13.13
CA LEU A 255 -4.92 34.55 -12.48
C LEU A 255 -4.90 35.96 -13.09
N LYS A 256 -5.26 36.10 -14.37
CA LYS A 256 -5.44 37.40 -15.05
C LYS A 256 -6.81 38.03 -14.81
N GLY A 257 -7.68 37.40 -14.03
CA GLY A 257 -9.00 37.91 -13.66
C GLY A 257 -10.15 37.44 -14.57
N MET A 258 -9.91 36.50 -15.50
CA MET A 258 -10.99 35.88 -16.26
C MET A 258 -11.89 35.02 -15.35
N SER A 259 -13.19 34.96 -15.65
CA SER A 259 -14.10 34.05 -14.94
C SER A 259 -13.74 32.58 -15.24
N VAL A 260 -13.97 31.69 -14.28
CA VAL A 260 -13.75 30.24 -14.48
C VAL A 260 -14.64 29.71 -15.61
N TYR A 261 -15.85 30.24 -15.77
CA TYR A 261 -16.77 29.85 -16.84
C TYR A 261 -16.17 30.11 -18.23
N ASP A 262 -15.68 31.34 -18.46
CA ASP A 262 -15.10 31.72 -19.76
C ASP A 262 -13.79 30.97 -20.02
N ALA A 263 -12.93 30.82 -19.00
CA ALA A 263 -11.68 30.10 -19.12
C ALA A 263 -11.89 28.62 -19.47
N PHE A 264 -12.89 27.96 -18.87
CA PHE A 264 -13.23 26.59 -19.24
C PHE A 264 -13.77 26.45 -20.66
N GLN A 265 -14.63 27.37 -21.12
CA GLN A 265 -15.12 27.35 -22.51
C GLN A 265 -14.00 27.51 -23.54
N LEU A 266 -12.93 28.22 -23.20
CA LEU A 266 -11.80 28.44 -24.10
C LEU A 266 -10.86 27.24 -24.21
N HIS A 267 -10.65 26.49 -23.12
CA HIS A 267 -9.56 25.52 -23.02
C HIS A 267 -9.97 24.06 -22.80
N ARG A 268 -11.19 23.77 -22.31
CA ARG A 268 -11.59 22.42 -21.86
C ARG A 268 -12.71 21.78 -22.68
#